data_AF-A0A168D5Z1-F1
#
_entry.id   AF-A0A168D5Z1-F1
#
_cell.length_a   1.000
_cell.length_b   1.000
_cell.length_c   1.000
_cell.angle_alpha   90.00
_cell.angle_beta   90.00
_cell.angle_gamma   90.00
#
_symmetry.space_group_name_H-M   'P 1'
#
loop_
_entity.id
_entity.type
_entity.pdbx_description
1 polymer ?
#
loop_
_entity_poly.entity_id
_entity_poly.type
_entity_poly.pdbx_seq_one_letter_code
_entity_poly.pdbx_strand_id
1 'polypeptide(L)'
;MSVQDCELLIQSRLMSEYTSSVDNIFIHATAELILGDQRVGLWAQSLETESVLVNMLMPGIKRFLARLATYGTGYPDDYKGVRYKFMPTNLNSGTTSPAGSL
;
A
#
# COMPACT_ATOMS: atom_id res chain seq x y z
N MET A 1 8.84 -5.75 -10.79
CA MET A 1 9.44 -5.59 -9.45
C MET A 1 9.11 -6.84 -8.64
N SER A 2 10.06 -7.36 -7.86
CA SER A 2 9.96 -8.75 -7.37
C SER A 2 9.12 -8.87 -6.10
N VAL A 3 8.58 -10.07 -5.89
CA VAL A 3 7.94 -10.50 -4.63
C VAL A 3 8.84 -10.21 -3.43
N GLN A 4 10.15 -10.43 -3.57
CA GLN A 4 11.14 -10.21 -2.51
C GLN A 4 11.20 -8.76 -2.03
N ASP A 5 11.12 -7.77 -2.92
CA ASP A 5 11.11 -6.36 -2.50
C ASP A 5 9.83 -6.06 -1.68
N CYS A 6 8.68 -6.62 -2.07
CA CYS A 6 7.42 -6.44 -1.34
C CYS A 6 7.46 -7.11 0.04
N GLU A 7 7.99 -8.34 0.12
CA GLU A 7 8.14 -9.08 1.37
C GLU A 7 9.11 -8.37 2.33
N LEU A 8 10.23 -7.85 1.81
CA LEU A 8 11.19 -7.07 2.60
C LEU A 8 10.57 -5.78 3.12
N LEU A 9 9.77 -5.06 2.32
CA LEU A 9 9.05 -3.87 2.79
C LEU A 9 8.17 -4.20 3.99
N ILE A 10 7.41 -5.30 3.95
CA ILE A 10 6.56 -5.70 5.07
C ILE A 10 7.36 -6.20 6.28
N GLN A 11 8.38 -7.01 6.07
CA GLN A 11 9.16 -7.59 7.18
C GLN A 11 10.03 -6.56 7.90
N SER A 12 10.61 -5.62 7.16
CA SER A 12 11.57 -4.64 7.72
C SER A 12 10.91 -3.33 8.15
N ARG A 13 10.01 -2.77 7.33
CA ARG A 13 9.51 -1.40 7.52
C ARG A 13 8.21 -1.35 8.29
N LEU A 14 7.29 -2.30 8.07
CA LEU A 14 6.03 -2.33 8.82
C LEU A 14 6.29 -2.42 10.33
N MET A 15 7.30 -3.19 10.73
CA MET A 15 7.68 -3.38 12.13
C MET A 15 8.54 -2.25 12.70
N SER A 16 9.15 -1.38 11.88
CA SER A 16 9.94 -0.23 12.35
C SER A 16 9.12 1.06 12.39
N GLU A 17 8.23 1.25 11.41
CA GLU A 17 7.41 2.47 11.29
C GLU A 17 6.16 2.39 12.16
N TYR A 18 5.67 1.19 12.47
CA TYR A 18 4.52 0.98 13.35
C TYR A 18 4.92 0.21 14.61
N THR A 19 5.60 0.91 15.53
CA THR A 19 6.20 0.32 16.75
C THR A 19 5.50 0.77 18.03
N SER A 20 4.62 1.78 17.98
CA SER A 20 4.01 2.36 19.17
C SER A 20 2.49 2.24 19.13
N SER A 21 1.88 2.05 20.29
CA SER A 21 0.52 1.52 20.52
C SER A 21 -0.66 2.30 19.92
N VAL A 22 -0.43 3.30 19.06
CA VAL A 22 -1.46 4.16 18.47
C VAL A 22 -1.19 4.48 16.99
N ASP A 23 -0.55 3.59 16.25
CA ASP A 23 -0.33 3.79 14.81
C ASP A 23 -1.57 3.42 13.99
N ASN A 24 -2.63 4.18 14.22
CA ASN A 24 -3.78 4.22 13.34
C ASN A 24 -3.50 5.20 12.20
N ILE A 25 -3.71 4.77 10.97
CA ILE A 25 -3.66 5.65 9.80
C ILE A 25 -5.08 5.85 9.25
N PHE A 26 -5.38 7.06 8.82
CA PHE A 26 -6.59 7.33 8.07
C PHE A 26 -6.32 7.04 6.61
N ILE A 27 -7.14 6.18 6.02
CA ILE A 27 -7.08 5.89 4.59
C ILE A 27 -8.25 6.59 3.91
N HIS A 28 -7.94 7.50 2.99
CA HIS A 28 -8.94 8.28 2.26
C HIS A 28 -9.42 7.57 0.98
N ALA A 29 -10.48 8.07 0.37
CA ALA A 29 -10.98 7.57 -0.92
C ALA A 29 -10.00 7.80 -2.09
N THR A 30 -9.02 8.69 -1.91
CA THR A 30 -7.88 8.86 -2.81
C THR A 30 -6.81 7.84 -2.48
N ALA A 31 -6.18 7.24 -3.49
CA ALA A 31 -5.09 6.29 -3.26
C ALA A 31 -3.84 7.04 -2.76
N GLU A 32 -3.27 6.55 -1.65
CA GLU A 32 -2.14 7.20 -0.97
C GLU A 32 -1.04 6.19 -0.64
N LEU A 33 0.22 6.65 -0.67
CA LEU A 33 1.37 5.87 -0.25
C LEU A 33 1.41 5.83 1.28
N ILE A 34 1.25 4.64 1.86
CA ILE A 34 1.21 4.47 3.32
C ILE A 34 2.49 3.87 3.90
N LEU A 35 3.29 3.21 3.07
CA LEU A 35 4.58 2.62 3.44
C LEU A 35 5.42 2.50 2.17
N GLY A 36 6.71 2.83 2.19
CA GLY A 36 7.52 2.65 0.99
C GLY A 36 9.01 2.88 1.18
N ASP A 37 9.77 2.45 0.18
CA ASP A 37 11.20 2.71 0.04
C ASP A 37 11.56 3.16 -1.38
N GLN A 38 12.87 3.14 -1.73
CA GLN A 38 13.36 3.54 -3.05
C GLN A 38 12.99 2.57 -4.19
N ARG A 39 12.36 1.44 -3.88
CA ARG A 39 11.98 0.42 -4.87
C ARG A 39 10.47 0.27 -4.91
N VAL A 40 9.82 0.03 -3.79
CA VAL A 40 8.42 -0.36 -3.71
C VAL A 40 7.67 0.47 -2.67
N GLY A 41 6.43 0.81 -3.01
CA GLY A 41 5.48 1.47 -2.13
C GLY A 41 4.21 0.64 -2.00
N LEU A 42 3.71 0.54 -0.77
CA LEU A 42 2.37 0.07 -0.45
C LEU A 42 1.42 1.26 -0.51
N TRP A 43 0.48 1.20 -1.45
CA TRP A 43 -0.59 2.15 -1.59
C TRP A 43 -1.87 1.61 -0.99
N ALA A 44 -2.68 2.49 -0.41
CA ALA A 44 -3.98 2.17 0.16
C ALA A 44 -5.05 3.17 -0.30
N GLN A 45 -6.27 2.68 -0.47
CA GLN A 45 -7.42 3.48 -0.89
C GLN A 45 -8.68 2.97 -0.19
N SER A 46 -9.45 3.86 0.42
CA SER A 46 -10.78 3.55 0.95
C SER A 46 -11.71 3.21 -0.21
N LEU A 47 -12.46 2.11 -0.06
CA LEU A 47 -13.54 1.75 -0.98
C LEU A 47 -14.84 2.48 -0.63
N GLU A 48 -14.88 3.15 0.52
CA GLU A 48 -15.99 3.97 0.98
C GLU A 48 -15.77 5.43 0.61
N THR A 49 -16.84 6.23 0.62
CA THR A 49 -16.74 7.69 0.43
C THR A 49 -16.05 8.39 1.61
N GLU A 50 -16.04 7.73 2.78
CA GLU A 50 -15.41 8.24 3.99
C GLU A 50 -14.03 7.61 4.23
N SER A 51 -13.28 8.23 5.15
CA SER A 51 -11.95 7.74 5.53
C SER A 51 -12.07 6.55 6.48
N VAL A 52 -11.29 5.50 6.24
CA VAL A 52 -11.24 4.32 7.11
C VAL A 52 -10.05 4.44 8.06
N LEU A 53 -10.29 4.30 9.37
CA LEU A 53 -9.23 4.23 10.37
C LEU A 53 -8.68 2.80 10.46
N VAL A 54 -7.39 2.64 10.18
CA VAL A 54 -6.73 1.33 10.15
C VAL A 54 -5.63 1.26 11.19
N ASN A 55 -5.74 0.31 12.11
CA ASN A 55 -4.67 -0.03 13.05
C ASN A 55 -3.67 -1.00 12.39
N MET A 56 -2.48 -0.50 12.04
CA MET A 56 -1.44 -1.27 11.35
C MET A 56 -0.76 -2.32 12.24
N LEU A 57 -0.99 -2.27 13.56
CA LEU A 57 -0.47 -3.25 14.52
C LEU A 57 -1.31 -4.52 14.61
N MET A 58 -2.54 -4.50 14.11
CA MET A 58 -3.45 -5.63 14.22
C MET A 58 -2.88 -6.88 13.54
N PRO A 59 -2.86 -8.05 14.21
CA PRO A 59 -2.32 -9.28 13.61
C PRO A 59 -2.99 -9.67 12.28
N GLY A 60 -4.26 -9.29 12.09
CA GLY A 60 -5.00 -9.54 10.86
C GLY A 60 -4.44 -8.79 9.66
N ILE A 61 -4.16 -7.49 9.79
CA ILE A 61 -3.61 -6.71 8.67
C ILE A 61 -2.16 -7.11 8.39
N LYS A 62 -1.37 -7.44 9.42
CA LYS A 62 0.00 -7.97 9.22
C LYS A 62 0.01 -9.25 8.39
N ARG A 63 -0.86 -10.20 8.73
CA ARG A 63 -1.01 -11.46 7.96
C ARG A 63 -1.52 -11.20 6.54
N PHE A 64 -2.49 -10.31 6.38
CA PHE A 64 -3.01 -9.91 5.09
C PHE A 64 -1.92 -9.31 4.20
N LEU A 65 -1.16 -8.32 4.68
CA LEU A 65 -0.09 -7.67 3.92
C LEU A 65 1.05 -8.63 3.58
N ALA A 66 1.40 -9.54 4.50
CA ALA A 66 2.38 -10.58 4.23
C ALA A 66 1.92 -11.52 3.10
N ARG A 67 0.64 -11.94 3.09
CA ARG A 67 0.05 -12.70 1.98
C ARG A 67 0.07 -11.88 0.69
N LEU A 68 -0.36 -10.62 0.75
CA LEU A 68 -0.41 -9.74 -0.41
C LEU A 68 0.98 -9.58 -1.07
N ALA A 69 2.03 -9.47 -0.25
CA ALA A 69 3.40 -9.35 -0.74
C ALA A 69 3.85 -10.54 -1.60
N THR A 70 3.32 -11.75 -1.36
CA THR A 70 3.65 -12.95 -2.15
C THR A 70 3.21 -12.87 -3.62
N TYR A 71 2.28 -11.96 -3.96
CA TYR A 71 1.85 -11.69 -5.33
C TYR A 71 2.74 -10.65 -6.05
N GLY A 72 3.58 -9.93 -5.32
CA GLY A 72 4.44 -8.87 -5.86
C GLY A 72 3.66 -7.59 -6.23
N THR A 73 4.28 -6.74 -7.05
CA THR A 73 3.67 -5.47 -7.47
C THR A 73 2.55 -5.67 -8.48
N GLY A 74 1.53 -4.82 -8.43
CA GLY A 74 0.48 -4.78 -9.45
C GLY A 74 -0.80 -5.54 -9.10
N TYR A 75 -0.74 -6.47 -8.13
CA TYR A 75 -1.91 -7.18 -7.63
C TYR A 75 -2.60 -6.38 -6.51
N PRO A 76 -3.86 -5.96 -6.69
CA PRO A 76 -4.65 -5.35 -5.62
C PRO A 76 -5.39 -6.41 -4.79
N ASP A 77 -5.58 -6.15 -3.50
CA ASP A 77 -6.45 -6.96 -2.64
C ASP A 77 -7.08 -6.08 -1.56
N ASP A 78 -8.22 -6.51 -1.04
CA ASP A 78 -9.08 -5.70 -0.19
C ASP A 78 -9.11 -6.26 1.24
N TYR A 79 -8.97 -5.38 2.23
CA TYR A 79 -9.07 -5.72 3.65
C TYR A 79 -9.85 -4.65 4.41
N LYS A 80 -10.98 -5.05 5.01
CA LYS A 80 -11.84 -4.18 5.83
C LYS A 80 -12.22 -2.84 5.14
N GLY A 81 -12.63 -2.90 3.88
CA GLY A 81 -13.08 -1.72 3.14
C GLY A 81 -11.94 -0.85 2.59
N VAL A 82 -10.69 -1.31 2.66
CA VAL A 82 -9.54 -0.64 2.06
C VAL A 82 -8.89 -1.55 1.03
N ARG A 83 -8.61 -1.00 -0.14
CA ARG A 83 -7.81 -1.65 -1.20
C ARG A 83 -6.34 -1.35 -1.01
N TYR A 84 -5.52 -2.38 -1.02
CA TYR A 84 -4.07 -2.29 -0.89
C TYR A 84 -3.40 -2.78 -2.16
N LYS A 85 -2.29 -2.14 -2.54
CA LYS A 85 -1.52 -2.51 -3.73
C LYS A 85 -0.05 -2.13 -3.60
N PHE A 86 0.85 -3.07 -3.88
CA PHE A 86 2.26 -2.76 -4.03
C PHE A 86 2.54 -2.20 -5.43
N MET A 87 3.27 -1.09 -5.49
CA MET A 87 3.63 -0.38 -6.72
C MET A 87 5.11 0.00 -6.70
N PRO A 88 5.81 0.00 -7.84
CA PRO A 88 7.13 0.62 -7.96
C PRO A 88 7.13 2.08 -7.52
N THR A 89 8.08 2.50 -6.68
CA THR A 89 8.26 3.93 -6.33
C THR A 89 9.04 4.71 -7.40
N ASN A 90 9.82 4.02 -8.23
CA ASN A 90 10.51 4.59 -9.39
C ASN A 90 9.62 4.72 -10.64
N LEU A 91 8.30 4.67 -10.48
CA LEU A 91 7.39 5.18 -11.51
C LEU A 91 7.56 6.70 -11.54
N ASN A 92 8.60 7.16 -12.22
CA ASN A 92 8.72 8.54 -12.67
C ASN A 92 7.34 8.98 -13.18
N SER A 93 6.87 10.11 -12.67
CA SER A 93 5.88 10.98 -13.31
C SER A 93 6.05 10.92 -14.82
N GLY A 94 5.15 10.20 -15.49
CA GLY A 94 5.26 9.84 -16.89
C GLY A 94 3.89 9.76 -17.53
N THR A 95 3.40 10.93 -17.92
CA THR A 95 2.39 11.17 -18.97
C THR A 95 0.98 10.61 -18.75
N THR A 96 0.11 11.43 -18.14
CA THR A 96 -1.17 11.74 -18.81
C THR A 96 -0.85 12.46 -20.11
N SER A 97 -0.63 11.71 -21.20
CA SER A 97 -0.78 12.30 -22.53
C SER A 97 -2.24 12.74 -22.67
N PRO A 98 -2.54 13.99 -23.04
CA PRO A 98 -3.85 14.27 -23.61
C PRO A 98 -3.94 13.38 -24.85
N ALA A 99 -5.00 12.58 -24.94
CA ALA A 99 -5.32 11.90 -26.18
C ALA A 99 -5.37 12.97 -27.27
N GLY A 100 -4.46 12.85 -28.23
CA GLY A 100 -4.33 13.78 -29.35
C GLY A 100 -5.66 13.90 -30.07
N SER A 101 -5.97 15.12 -30.45
CA SER A 101 -7.06 15.50 -31.33
C SER A 101 -7.11 14.59 -32.57
N LEU A 102 -8.30 14.06 -32.85
CA LEU A 102 -8.79 13.74 -34.19
C LEU A 102 -10.22 14.27 -34.31
#